data_AF-A0A819R5H5-F1
#
_entry.id   AF-A0A819R5H5-F1
#
_cell.length_a   1.000
_cell.length_b   1.000
_cell.length_c   1.000
_cell.angle_alpha   90.00
_cell.angle_beta   90.00
_cell.angle_gamma   90.00
#
_symmetry.space_group_name_H-M   'P 1'
#
loop_
_entity.id
_entity.type
_entity.pdbx_description
1 polymer ?
#
loop_
_entity_poly.entity_id
_entity_poly.type
_entity_poly.pdbx_seq_one_letter_code
_entity_poly.pdbx_strand_id
1 'polypeptide(L)'
;IGGYACDYNFFYDIQNTEYSQWRGWQWIRSELLIALPYLIMDHRYASQYDGPWSWITLNGYTSPLLSDENPETYPILYPSLHTDKISADFMRQGNVELRIEHFASMDSIPGFIGHQTERYSSDGSLPWIDNNLRDFDLMGFSYSLLSNIATAGLNLIHTFIPARDLQEFYLLPEDFLQFWSYWLKWTDEHIEEIRNSIPFNIEKDWSLMKSNSSDGFLFLFNPYYKQVHRKILFDGKLNLKNPNEQGYWLLKEIYPQERFIQFIEYNQTNDFLLDGQSVTVYQLMFISIIDRPILVGISGQTYLTNKNILIINGVYGEAGTQTNNPIFIILPNQYFISNVILNGIEKTFQQNNQFIILNNSLSFPGLYLPRSAEILNNTIIVSDLLLEQLMKRQLEYPIQWTDKELNDASWLGPHRLLLFICILNPNDQWNITAQINNNSVIVHKTYNTRDHYDQQRFIGFYLDLTNIVIQPDVEYYLSLNIPHLDPGQFQGLFLENIERILVEP
;
A
#
# COMPACT_ATOMS: atom_id res chain seq x y z
N ILE A 1 -21.12 -11.29 -18.56
CA ILE A 1 -21.51 -9.96 -18.06
C ILE A 1 -21.02 -8.97 -19.12
N GLY A 2 -21.91 -8.15 -19.67
CA GLY A 2 -21.53 -7.03 -20.56
C GLY A 2 -21.52 -5.75 -19.75
N GLY A 3 -20.62 -4.82 -20.05
CA GLY A 3 -20.57 -3.48 -19.46
C GLY A 3 -21.02 -2.41 -20.45
N TYR A 4 -21.50 -1.28 -19.95
CA TYR A 4 -21.77 -0.08 -20.75
C TYR A 4 -21.01 1.10 -20.15
N ALA A 5 -20.12 1.69 -20.93
CA ALA A 5 -19.35 2.86 -20.53
C ALA A 5 -19.79 4.08 -21.34
N CYS A 6 -19.89 5.24 -20.69
CA CYS A 6 -20.16 6.51 -21.34
C CYS A 6 -19.35 7.64 -20.70
N ASP A 7 -18.68 8.45 -21.51
CA ASP A 7 -17.83 9.56 -21.05
C ASP A 7 -18.58 10.90 -20.99
N TYR A 8 -19.75 10.99 -21.62
CA TYR A 8 -20.48 12.25 -21.79
C TYR A 8 -21.82 12.23 -21.05
N ASN A 9 -22.02 13.25 -20.22
CA ASN A 9 -23.31 13.55 -19.63
C ASN A 9 -24.17 14.44 -20.54
N PHE A 10 -25.43 14.53 -20.14
CA PHE A 10 -26.55 15.28 -20.69
C PHE A 10 -26.42 16.83 -20.57
N PHE A 11 -25.21 17.40 -20.59
CA PHE A 11 -24.99 18.84 -20.35
C PHE A 11 -24.38 19.60 -21.53
N TYR A 12 -24.29 18.99 -22.71
CA TYR A 12 -23.62 19.60 -23.88
C TYR A 12 -24.58 20.06 -24.98
N ASP A 13 -25.89 19.82 -24.87
CA ASP A 13 -26.86 20.32 -25.85
C ASP A 13 -27.42 21.68 -25.42
N ILE A 14 -26.98 22.74 -26.11
CA ILE A 14 -27.44 24.12 -25.89
C ILE A 14 -28.91 24.34 -26.26
N GLN A 15 -29.55 23.42 -26.99
CA GLN A 15 -30.93 23.56 -27.46
C GLN A 15 -31.97 23.07 -26.44
N ASN A 16 -31.54 22.34 -25.41
CA ASN A 16 -32.41 21.71 -24.43
C ASN A 16 -32.06 22.18 -23.01
N THR A 17 -33.04 22.19 -22.10
CA THR A 17 -32.78 22.53 -20.70
C THR A 17 -31.99 21.40 -20.02
N GLU A 18 -31.12 21.73 -19.08
CA GLU A 18 -30.38 20.76 -18.25
C GLU A 18 -31.31 19.69 -17.66
N TYR A 19 -32.49 20.09 -17.18
CA TYR A 19 -33.48 19.16 -16.64
C TYR A 19 -34.03 18.18 -17.68
N SER A 20 -34.32 18.65 -18.91
CA SER A 20 -34.85 17.79 -19.97
C SER A 20 -33.82 16.76 -20.41
N GLN A 21 -32.55 17.15 -20.48
CA GLN A 21 -31.46 16.27 -20.83
C GLN A 21 -31.20 15.26 -19.69
N TRP A 22 -31.19 15.71 -18.41
CA TRP A 22 -31.11 14.83 -17.24
C TRP A 22 -32.23 13.78 -17.25
N ARG A 23 -33.48 14.22 -17.45
CA ARG A 23 -34.65 13.32 -17.45
C ARG A 23 -34.59 12.32 -18.60
N GLY A 24 -34.16 12.74 -19.78
CA GLY A 24 -33.95 11.85 -20.93
C GLY A 24 -32.90 10.78 -20.61
N TRP A 25 -31.81 11.16 -19.96
CA TRP A 25 -30.76 10.23 -19.54
C TRP A 25 -31.25 9.23 -18.49
N GLN A 26 -32.01 9.69 -17.48
CA GLN A 26 -32.64 8.80 -16.50
C GLN A 26 -33.56 7.77 -17.16
N TRP A 27 -34.27 8.16 -18.21
CA TRP A 27 -35.14 7.25 -18.96
C TRP A 27 -34.33 6.20 -19.72
N ILE A 28 -33.30 6.61 -20.49
CA ILE A 28 -32.41 5.67 -21.20
C ILE A 28 -31.82 4.63 -20.23
N ARG A 29 -31.30 5.08 -19.09
CA ARG A 29 -30.74 4.17 -18.07
C ARG A 29 -31.79 3.22 -17.51
N SER A 30 -33.00 3.71 -17.23
CA SER A 30 -34.08 2.88 -16.72
C SER A 30 -34.47 1.78 -17.72
N GLU A 31 -34.59 2.11 -19.00
CA GLU A 31 -34.90 1.13 -20.06
C GLU A 31 -33.75 0.13 -20.25
N LEU A 32 -32.49 0.60 -20.18
CA LEU A 32 -31.31 -0.28 -20.25
C LEU A 32 -31.31 -1.28 -19.09
N LEU A 33 -31.62 -0.87 -17.86
CA LEU A 33 -31.67 -1.77 -16.70
C LEU A 33 -32.87 -2.71 -16.73
N ILE A 34 -34.01 -2.30 -17.29
CA ILE A 34 -35.14 -3.20 -17.53
C ILE A 34 -34.74 -4.28 -18.55
N ALA A 35 -34.07 -3.89 -19.64
CA ALA A 35 -33.64 -4.80 -20.68
C ALA A 35 -32.47 -5.70 -20.26
N LEU A 36 -31.55 -5.16 -19.45
CA LEU A 36 -30.30 -5.77 -19.02
C LEU A 36 -30.08 -5.55 -17.51
N PRO A 37 -30.80 -6.27 -16.63
CA PRO A 37 -30.77 -6.03 -15.18
C PRO A 37 -29.42 -6.33 -14.52
N TYR A 38 -28.52 -7.02 -15.22
CA TYR A 38 -27.15 -7.33 -14.76
C TYR A 38 -26.08 -6.47 -15.45
N LEU A 39 -26.48 -5.43 -16.19
CA LEU A 39 -25.55 -4.49 -16.80
C LEU A 39 -24.89 -3.65 -15.72
N ILE A 40 -23.56 -3.67 -15.68
CA ILE A 40 -22.77 -2.72 -14.90
C ILE A 40 -22.51 -1.51 -15.79
N MET A 41 -22.87 -0.32 -15.29
CA MET A 41 -22.64 0.94 -16.00
C MET A 41 -21.45 1.69 -15.40
N ASP A 42 -20.47 1.99 -16.26
CA ASP A 42 -19.32 2.84 -15.96
C ASP A 42 -19.63 4.28 -16.42
N HIS A 43 -19.85 5.17 -15.45
CA HIS A 43 -20.29 6.55 -15.70
C HIS A 43 -19.14 7.54 -15.58
N ARG A 44 -18.17 7.48 -16.49
CA ARG A 44 -16.93 8.27 -16.43
C ARG A 44 -17.16 9.79 -16.54
N TYR A 45 -16.20 10.54 -15.99
CA TYR A 45 -15.94 11.99 -16.12
C TYR A 45 -16.97 13.01 -15.60
N ALA A 46 -18.27 12.82 -15.84
CA ALA A 46 -19.27 13.87 -15.56
C ALA A 46 -20.31 13.50 -14.50
N SER A 47 -20.53 12.21 -14.24
CA SER A 47 -21.55 11.75 -13.26
C SER A 47 -21.25 12.16 -11.81
N GLN A 48 -19.98 12.44 -11.49
CA GLN A 48 -19.57 12.98 -10.20
C GLN A 48 -20.23 14.34 -9.88
N TYR A 49 -20.66 15.10 -10.89
CA TYR A 49 -21.34 16.38 -10.70
C TYR A 49 -22.86 16.23 -10.49
N ASP A 50 -23.42 15.05 -10.76
CA ASP A 50 -24.87 14.80 -10.65
C ASP A 50 -25.32 14.55 -9.20
N GLY A 51 -24.37 14.29 -8.30
CA GLY A 51 -24.57 14.09 -6.86
C GLY A 51 -25.12 12.71 -6.47
N PRO A 52 -25.22 12.43 -5.15
CA PRO A 52 -25.45 11.09 -4.60
C PRO A 52 -26.77 10.44 -5.01
N TRP A 53 -27.81 11.24 -5.24
CA TRP A 53 -29.11 10.75 -5.66
C TRP A 53 -29.07 10.14 -7.07
N SER A 54 -28.20 10.66 -7.94
CA SER A 54 -27.97 10.05 -9.24
C SER A 54 -27.29 8.69 -9.06
N TRP A 55 -26.30 8.58 -8.17
CA TRP A 55 -25.47 7.39 -7.96
C TRP A 55 -26.25 6.19 -7.40
N ILE A 56 -27.18 6.43 -6.47
CA ILE A 56 -28.01 5.37 -5.87
C ILE A 56 -28.98 4.75 -6.90
N THR A 57 -29.34 5.49 -7.94
CA THR A 57 -30.21 4.98 -9.03
C THR A 57 -29.45 4.19 -10.09
N LEU A 58 -28.12 4.05 -9.96
CA LEU A 58 -27.26 3.35 -10.91
C LEU A 58 -27.06 1.92 -10.47
N ASN A 59 -27.23 0.97 -11.39
CA ASN A 59 -26.59 -0.33 -11.30
C ASN A 59 -25.13 -0.18 -11.77
N GLY A 60 -24.33 0.58 -11.03
CA GLY A 60 -23.00 1.04 -11.44
C GLY A 60 -22.36 1.99 -10.44
N TYR A 61 -21.28 2.64 -10.85
CA TYR A 61 -20.47 3.52 -10.00
C TYR A 61 -20.25 4.90 -10.65
N THR A 62 -19.87 5.90 -9.83
CA THR A 62 -19.47 7.24 -10.29
C THR A 62 -17.96 7.28 -10.56
N SER A 63 -17.48 8.17 -11.44
CA SER A 63 -16.04 8.44 -11.50
C SER A 63 -15.58 9.14 -10.21
N PRO A 64 -14.54 8.66 -9.50
CA PRO A 64 -14.13 9.19 -8.21
C PRO A 64 -12.91 10.12 -8.28
N LEU A 65 -12.18 10.07 -9.38
CA LEU A 65 -10.92 10.77 -9.54
C LEU A 65 -11.11 12.28 -9.67
N LEU A 66 -12.32 12.76 -9.97
CA LEU A 66 -12.51 14.13 -10.45
C LEU A 66 -11.56 14.47 -11.62
N SER A 67 -11.04 13.43 -12.29
CA SER A 67 -9.86 13.36 -13.16
C SER A 67 -9.90 12.03 -13.89
N ASP A 68 -9.01 11.83 -14.86
CA ASP A 68 -8.79 10.54 -15.51
C ASP A 68 -7.84 9.64 -14.70
N GLU A 69 -7.73 8.37 -15.08
CA GLU A 69 -6.82 7.42 -14.43
C GLU A 69 -5.36 7.52 -14.97
N ASN A 70 -5.13 8.42 -15.91
CA ASN A 70 -3.82 8.61 -16.54
C ASN A 70 -2.94 9.57 -15.70
N PRO A 71 -1.64 9.27 -15.53
CA PRO A 71 -0.73 10.00 -14.65
C PRO A 71 -0.62 11.51 -14.88
N GLU A 72 -0.86 11.97 -16.11
CA GLU A 72 -0.87 13.38 -16.48
C GLU A 72 -2.09 14.14 -15.93
N THR A 73 -3.13 13.45 -15.47
CA THR A 73 -4.41 14.11 -15.15
C THR A 73 -4.58 14.45 -13.67
N TYR A 74 -3.91 13.73 -12.77
CA TYR A 74 -4.04 13.96 -11.32
C TYR A 74 -2.82 14.66 -10.70
N PRO A 75 -3.03 15.51 -9.66
CA PRO A 75 -1.94 16.17 -8.94
C PRO A 75 -1.15 15.19 -8.08
N ILE A 76 0.10 15.57 -7.77
CA ILE A 76 0.95 14.85 -6.82
C ILE A 76 0.64 15.37 -5.41
N LEU A 77 -0.14 14.60 -4.64
CA LEU A 77 -0.43 14.92 -3.24
C LEU A 77 0.78 14.64 -2.34
N TYR A 78 1.39 13.47 -2.54
CA TYR A 78 2.57 13.01 -1.85
C TYR A 78 3.59 12.56 -2.91
N PRO A 79 4.83 13.09 -2.88
CA PRO A 79 5.84 12.66 -3.84
C PRO A 79 6.19 11.19 -3.59
N SER A 80 6.35 10.43 -4.67
CA SER A 80 6.78 9.03 -4.66
C SER A 80 7.45 8.70 -5.99
N LEU A 81 8.49 7.86 -6.00
CA LEU A 81 9.06 7.35 -7.25
C LEU A 81 8.15 6.33 -7.96
N HIS A 82 7.01 5.99 -7.35
CA HIS A 82 6.04 4.99 -7.77
C HIS A 82 4.69 5.63 -8.12
N THR A 83 4.37 5.67 -9.42
CA THR A 83 3.12 6.26 -9.93
C THR A 83 1.88 5.56 -9.39
N ASP A 84 1.93 4.26 -9.13
CA ASP A 84 0.80 3.54 -8.52
C ASP A 84 0.51 4.01 -7.09
N LYS A 85 1.53 4.45 -6.35
CA LYS A 85 1.34 5.04 -5.00
C LYS A 85 0.71 6.42 -5.10
N ILE A 86 1.18 7.26 -6.04
CA ILE A 86 0.61 8.59 -6.31
C ILE A 86 -0.86 8.48 -6.70
N SER A 87 -1.18 7.60 -7.66
CA SER A 87 -2.54 7.30 -8.09
C SER A 87 -3.41 6.87 -6.91
N ALA A 88 -2.91 5.93 -6.10
CA ALA A 88 -3.63 5.39 -4.95
C ALA A 88 -3.93 6.41 -3.85
N ASP A 89 -3.02 7.36 -3.61
CA ASP A 89 -3.22 8.44 -2.65
C ASP A 89 -4.26 9.43 -3.14
N PHE A 90 -4.22 9.78 -4.42
CA PHE A 90 -5.20 10.67 -5.02
C PHE A 90 -6.59 10.03 -5.07
N MET A 91 -6.67 8.76 -5.49
CA MET A 91 -7.88 7.92 -5.39
C MET A 91 -8.45 7.89 -3.97
N ARG A 92 -7.60 7.64 -2.96
CA ARG A 92 -8.02 7.60 -1.56
C ARG A 92 -8.60 8.94 -1.11
N GLN A 93 -7.98 10.05 -1.51
CA GLN A 93 -8.51 11.38 -1.21
C GLN A 93 -9.91 11.60 -1.82
N GLY A 94 -10.09 11.29 -3.11
CA GLY A 94 -11.37 11.43 -3.81
C GLY A 94 -12.45 10.52 -3.24
N ASN A 95 -12.12 9.27 -2.94
CA ASN A 95 -13.05 8.32 -2.33
C ASN A 95 -13.52 8.77 -0.95
N VAL A 96 -12.63 9.33 -0.12
CA VAL A 96 -13.02 9.88 1.19
C VAL A 96 -13.95 11.08 1.04
N GLU A 97 -13.64 11.99 0.12
CA GLU A 97 -14.49 13.15 -0.18
C GLU A 97 -15.89 12.71 -0.63
N LEU A 98 -15.97 11.74 -1.56
CA LEU A 98 -17.23 11.18 -2.00
C LEU A 98 -18.03 10.53 -0.86
N ARG A 99 -17.38 9.76 0.01
CA ARG A 99 -18.06 9.07 1.12
C ARG A 99 -18.54 10.04 2.22
N ILE A 100 -17.71 11.02 2.59
CA ILE A 100 -17.92 11.86 3.78
C ILE A 100 -18.62 13.17 3.43
N GLU A 101 -18.24 13.82 2.33
CA GLU A 101 -18.77 15.13 1.95
C GLU A 101 -19.97 14.99 1.02
N HIS A 102 -19.96 14.00 0.12
CA HIS A 102 -21.04 13.75 -0.83
C HIS A 102 -21.97 12.60 -0.47
N PHE A 103 -21.73 11.88 0.64
CA PHE A 103 -22.55 10.76 1.11
C PHE A 103 -22.76 9.65 0.07
N ALA A 104 -21.78 9.43 -0.80
CA ALA A 104 -21.79 8.28 -1.71
C ALA A 104 -21.81 6.97 -0.92
N SER A 105 -22.66 6.03 -1.35
CA SER A 105 -22.61 4.64 -0.87
C SER A 105 -21.33 3.95 -1.36
N MET A 106 -20.85 2.99 -0.57
CA MET A 106 -19.68 2.18 -0.94
C MET A 106 -19.87 1.45 -2.27
N ASP A 107 -21.09 0.95 -2.53
CA ASP A 107 -21.43 0.26 -3.78
C ASP A 107 -21.41 1.17 -5.02
N SER A 108 -21.27 2.49 -4.85
CA SER A 108 -21.26 3.46 -5.96
C SER A 108 -19.89 4.07 -6.24
N ILE A 109 -18.85 3.68 -5.51
CA ILE A 109 -17.50 4.23 -5.65
C ILE A 109 -16.61 3.15 -6.26
N PRO A 110 -15.84 3.45 -7.32
CA PRO A 110 -14.88 2.54 -7.89
C PRO A 110 -13.48 2.71 -7.32
N GLY A 111 -12.74 1.61 -7.30
CA GLY A 111 -11.35 1.58 -6.92
C GLY A 111 -10.49 1.25 -8.12
N PHE A 112 -9.77 2.23 -8.67
CA PHE A 112 -8.85 2.03 -9.77
C PHE A 112 -7.50 1.56 -9.25
N ILE A 113 -7.23 0.26 -9.42
CA ILE A 113 -5.98 -0.38 -9.04
C ILE A 113 -4.97 -0.17 -10.16
N GLY A 114 -3.88 0.51 -9.81
CA GLY A 114 -2.82 0.92 -10.71
C GLY A 114 -3.10 2.27 -11.39
N HIS A 115 -2.21 2.67 -12.29
CA HIS A 115 -2.40 3.80 -13.20
C HIS A 115 -2.72 3.34 -14.63
N GLN A 116 -3.33 4.23 -15.43
CA GLN A 116 -3.39 4.03 -16.87
C GLN A 116 -2.12 4.53 -17.55
N THR A 117 -1.82 4.05 -18.75
CA THR A 117 -0.69 4.59 -19.53
C THR A 117 -1.03 6.00 -19.98
N GLU A 118 -0.04 6.88 -20.00
CA GLU A 118 -0.21 8.26 -20.42
C GLU A 118 -0.82 8.37 -21.83
N ARG A 119 -1.71 9.35 -22.00
CA ARG A 119 -2.40 9.65 -23.26
C ARG A 119 -1.73 10.70 -24.11
N TYR A 120 -0.69 11.37 -23.63
CA TYR A 120 -0.04 12.44 -24.39
C TYR A 120 1.40 12.04 -24.74
N SER A 121 1.80 12.30 -25.97
CA SER A 121 3.21 12.24 -26.33
C SER A 121 3.93 13.50 -25.85
N SER A 122 5.27 13.49 -25.98
CA SER A 122 6.13 14.61 -25.61
C SER A 122 5.73 15.96 -26.22
N ASP A 123 5.09 15.97 -27.39
CA ASP A 123 4.58 17.17 -28.07
C ASP A 123 3.16 17.58 -27.65
N GLY A 124 2.54 16.87 -26.70
CA GLY A 124 1.19 17.10 -26.23
C GLY A 124 0.10 16.61 -27.20
N SER A 125 0.44 15.85 -28.24
CA SER A 125 -0.55 15.20 -29.08
C SER A 125 -1.04 13.89 -28.44
N LEU A 126 -2.27 13.45 -28.77
CA LEU A 126 -2.80 12.17 -28.33
C LEU A 126 -2.18 11.04 -29.18
N PRO A 127 -1.20 10.25 -28.68
CA PRO A 127 -0.60 9.20 -29.46
C PRO A 127 -1.52 7.99 -29.36
N TRP A 128 -2.38 7.81 -30.36
CA TRP A 128 -3.13 6.56 -30.56
C TRP A 128 -2.21 5.38 -30.96
N ILE A 129 -0.91 5.45 -30.72
CA ILE A 129 0.10 4.75 -31.53
C ILE A 129 0.71 3.54 -30.80
N ASP A 130 0.88 3.58 -29.47
CA ASP A 130 1.45 2.45 -28.72
C ASP A 130 0.70 2.13 -27.43
N ASN A 131 -0.30 1.25 -27.55
CA ASN A 131 -1.03 0.72 -26.40
C ASN A 131 -0.26 -0.38 -25.64
N ASN A 132 0.95 -0.74 -26.09
CA ASN A 132 1.77 -1.80 -25.50
C ASN A 132 3.01 -1.27 -24.78
N LEU A 133 2.98 0.00 -24.37
CA LEU A 133 4.06 0.60 -23.61
C LEU A 133 4.23 -0.13 -22.27
N ARG A 134 5.46 -0.55 -21.95
CA ARG A 134 5.78 -1.15 -20.64
C ARG A 134 5.70 -0.10 -19.56
N ASP A 135 4.80 -0.26 -18.61
CA ASP A 135 4.45 0.79 -17.64
C ASP A 135 4.11 0.24 -16.26
N PHE A 136 4.35 -1.06 -16.03
CA PHE A 136 3.87 -1.71 -14.83
C PHE A 136 4.71 -1.38 -13.60
N ASP A 137 4.13 -0.66 -12.63
CA ASP A 137 4.74 -0.33 -11.35
C ASP A 137 4.63 -1.50 -10.35
N LEU A 138 5.51 -2.50 -10.52
CA LEU A 138 5.52 -3.71 -9.68
C LEU A 138 5.58 -3.39 -8.18
N MET A 139 6.36 -2.39 -7.78
CA MET A 139 6.62 -2.07 -6.37
C MET A 139 5.53 -1.19 -5.74
N GLY A 140 4.84 -0.39 -6.55
CA GLY A 140 3.70 0.44 -6.15
C GLY A 140 2.37 -0.30 -6.14
N PHE A 141 2.21 -1.36 -6.94
CA PHE A 141 0.94 -2.07 -7.12
C PHE A 141 0.29 -2.55 -5.81
N SER A 142 1.06 -3.13 -4.88
CA SER A 142 0.51 -3.63 -3.61
C SER A 142 -0.12 -2.52 -2.77
N TYR A 143 0.50 -1.33 -2.78
CA TYR A 143 -0.03 -0.16 -2.10
C TYR A 143 -1.33 0.30 -2.76
N SER A 144 -1.35 0.34 -4.11
CA SER A 144 -2.53 0.71 -4.87
C SER A 144 -3.71 -0.25 -4.68
N LEU A 145 -3.47 -1.56 -4.75
CA LEU A 145 -4.49 -2.57 -4.53
C LEU A 145 -5.13 -2.42 -3.14
N LEU A 146 -4.31 -2.34 -2.09
CA LEU A 146 -4.81 -2.26 -0.72
C LEU A 146 -5.48 -0.93 -0.41
N SER A 147 -5.01 0.18 -0.99
CA SER A 147 -5.67 1.50 -0.89
C SER A 147 -7.07 1.48 -1.53
N ASN A 148 -7.21 0.82 -2.68
CA ASN A 148 -8.48 0.70 -3.38
C ASN A 148 -9.43 -0.29 -2.70
N ILE A 149 -8.96 -1.43 -2.18
CA ILE A 149 -9.78 -2.32 -1.34
C ILE A 149 -10.32 -1.53 -0.15
N ALA A 150 -9.43 -0.82 0.55
CA ALA A 150 -9.71 -0.03 1.73
C ALA A 150 -10.80 1.04 1.57
N THR A 151 -10.93 1.62 0.37
CA THR A 151 -11.74 2.82 0.12
C THR A 151 -12.87 2.62 -0.89
N ALA A 152 -12.76 1.61 -1.76
CA ALA A 152 -13.69 1.32 -2.85
C ALA A 152 -13.73 -0.17 -3.27
N GLY A 153 -13.48 -1.09 -2.33
CA GLY A 153 -13.35 -2.53 -2.59
C GLY A 153 -14.56 -3.26 -3.22
N LEU A 154 -15.73 -2.61 -3.36
CA LEU A 154 -16.90 -3.24 -3.99
C LEU A 154 -16.90 -3.11 -5.53
N ASN A 155 -16.15 -2.15 -6.08
CA ASN A 155 -16.07 -1.90 -7.51
C ASN A 155 -14.60 -1.74 -7.92
N LEU A 156 -13.81 -2.80 -7.78
CA LEU A 156 -12.41 -2.78 -8.16
C LEU A 156 -12.23 -2.86 -9.68
N ILE A 157 -11.49 -1.91 -10.24
CA ILE A 157 -11.18 -1.81 -11.65
C ILE A 157 -9.66 -1.92 -11.79
N HIS A 158 -9.22 -2.86 -12.61
CA HIS A 158 -7.80 -3.02 -12.91
C HIS A 158 -7.43 -2.16 -14.11
N THR A 159 -6.67 -1.09 -13.89
CA THR A 159 -6.20 -0.23 -14.98
C THR A 159 -5.14 -0.92 -15.83
N PHE A 160 -4.71 -2.13 -15.49
CA PHE A 160 -3.68 -2.89 -16.20
C PHE A 160 -4.22 -3.98 -17.16
N ILE A 161 -5.55 -4.12 -17.35
CA ILE A 161 -6.15 -5.23 -18.12
C ILE A 161 -6.90 -4.74 -19.38
N PRO A 162 -6.65 -5.35 -20.57
CA PRO A 162 -5.72 -6.45 -20.84
C PRO A 162 -4.26 -6.02 -20.79
N ALA A 163 -3.38 -6.97 -20.46
CA ALA A 163 -1.92 -6.85 -20.42
C ALA A 163 -1.39 -5.93 -21.53
N ARG A 164 -1.11 -4.67 -21.18
CA ARG A 164 -0.68 -3.64 -22.13
C ARG A 164 0.59 -4.11 -22.82
N ASP A 165 1.61 -4.45 -22.05
CA ASP A 165 2.76 -5.20 -22.54
C ASP A 165 2.63 -6.69 -22.18
N LEU A 166 2.73 -7.55 -23.19
CA LEU A 166 2.65 -9.00 -23.00
C LEU A 166 3.84 -9.54 -22.20
N GLN A 167 5.03 -8.94 -22.34
CA GLN A 167 6.22 -9.42 -21.66
C GLN A 167 6.15 -9.14 -20.16
N GLU A 168 5.74 -7.94 -19.75
CA GLU A 168 5.46 -7.58 -18.35
C GLU A 168 4.48 -8.59 -17.75
N PHE A 169 3.34 -8.83 -18.41
CA PHE A 169 2.33 -9.73 -17.91
C PHE A 169 2.80 -11.19 -17.78
N TYR A 170 3.47 -11.74 -18.80
CA TYR A 170 3.92 -13.13 -18.77
C TYR A 170 5.08 -13.38 -17.81
N LEU A 171 5.83 -12.33 -17.43
CA LEU A 171 6.96 -12.45 -16.51
C LEU A 171 6.61 -12.05 -15.07
N LEU A 172 5.37 -11.64 -14.77
CA LEU A 172 4.97 -11.30 -13.41
C LEU A 172 5.40 -12.39 -12.41
N PRO A 173 6.10 -12.01 -11.31
CA PRO A 173 6.59 -12.99 -10.33
C PRO A 173 5.47 -13.82 -9.71
N GLU A 174 5.77 -15.06 -9.35
CA GLU A 174 4.78 -15.96 -8.73
C GLU A 174 4.25 -15.40 -7.41
N ASP A 175 5.13 -14.89 -6.54
CA ASP A 175 4.75 -14.28 -5.26
C ASP A 175 3.84 -13.06 -5.47
N PHE A 176 4.05 -12.29 -6.55
CA PHE A 176 3.18 -11.18 -6.94
C PHE A 176 1.79 -11.69 -7.33
N LEU A 177 1.71 -12.72 -8.17
CA LEU A 177 0.43 -13.32 -8.59
C LEU A 177 -0.33 -13.94 -7.41
N GLN A 178 0.39 -14.56 -6.47
CA GLN A 178 -0.19 -15.09 -5.23
C GLN A 178 -0.74 -13.96 -4.36
N PHE A 179 0.03 -12.89 -4.15
CA PHE A 179 -0.43 -11.70 -3.43
C PHE A 179 -1.68 -11.09 -4.08
N TRP A 180 -1.65 -10.88 -5.39
CA TRP A 180 -2.75 -10.30 -6.14
C TRP A 180 -4.01 -11.16 -6.03
N SER A 181 -3.88 -12.48 -6.27
CA SER A 181 -5.00 -13.42 -6.17
C SER A 181 -5.56 -13.54 -4.76
N TYR A 182 -4.69 -13.53 -3.74
CA TYR A 182 -5.07 -13.60 -2.34
C TYR A 182 -5.96 -12.41 -1.97
N TRP A 183 -5.56 -11.19 -2.31
CA TRP A 183 -6.31 -9.99 -1.93
C TRP A 183 -7.61 -9.81 -2.70
N LEU A 184 -7.69 -10.26 -3.96
CA LEU A 184 -8.96 -10.31 -4.68
C LEU A 184 -9.93 -11.30 -4.02
N LYS A 185 -9.46 -12.51 -3.71
CA LYS A 185 -10.27 -13.51 -3.01
C LYS A 185 -10.68 -13.04 -1.62
N TRP A 186 -9.76 -12.39 -0.90
CA TRP A 186 -10.04 -11.79 0.40
C TRP A 186 -11.15 -10.75 0.28
N THR A 187 -11.10 -9.90 -0.76
CA THR A 187 -12.13 -8.88 -1.02
C THR A 187 -13.50 -9.52 -1.24
N ASP A 188 -13.59 -10.58 -2.06
CA ASP A 188 -14.84 -11.31 -2.28
C ASP A 188 -15.37 -11.98 -1.00
N GLU A 189 -14.49 -12.55 -0.18
CA GLU A 189 -14.84 -13.21 1.08
C GLU A 189 -15.32 -12.23 2.16
N HIS A 190 -14.95 -10.95 2.06
CA HIS A 190 -15.24 -9.92 3.06
C HIS A 190 -16.12 -8.79 2.51
N ILE A 191 -17.00 -9.10 1.55
CA ILE A 191 -17.83 -8.10 0.88
C ILE A 191 -18.74 -7.32 1.84
N GLU A 192 -19.25 -7.96 2.88
CA GLU A 192 -20.14 -7.32 3.86
C GLU A 192 -19.35 -6.40 4.80
N GLU A 193 -18.14 -6.77 5.17
CA GLU A 193 -17.18 -5.96 5.92
C GLU A 193 -16.83 -4.67 5.16
N ILE A 194 -16.57 -4.82 3.86
CA ILE A 194 -16.22 -3.73 2.96
C ILE A 194 -17.43 -2.81 2.77
N ARG A 195 -18.64 -3.36 2.58
CA ARG A 195 -19.88 -2.56 2.48
C ARG A 195 -20.12 -1.73 3.74
N ASN A 196 -19.80 -2.28 4.91
CA ASN A 196 -19.93 -1.59 6.19
C ASN A 196 -18.67 -0.80 6.61
N SER A 197 -17.70 -0.62 5.71
CA SER A 197 -16.49 0.17 5.97
C SER A 197 -16.84 1.59 6.37
N ILE A 198 -16.09 2.15 7.32
CA ILE A 198 -16.23 3.55 7.73
C ILE A 198 -14.98 4.31 7.27
N PRO A 199 -15.06 5.17 6.23
CA PRO A 199 -13.96 6.01 5.75
C PRO A 199 -13.53 7.09 6.76
N PHE A 200 -12.35 7.68 6.53
CA PHE A 200 -11.36 8.04 7.58
C PHE A 200 -11.50 9.37 8.31
N ASN A 201 -10.65 9.49 9.33
CA ASN A 201 -10.30 10.72 10.04
C ASN A 201 -9.88 11.87 9.10
N ILE A 202 -9.67 13.05 9.69
CA ILE A 202 -9.22 14.27 8.99
C ILE A 202 -7.97 14.04 8.12
N GLU A 203 -7.09 13.11 8.50
CA GLU A 203 -5.83 12.82 7.81
C GLU A 203 -5.98 11.86 6.61
N LYS A 204 -7.13 11.20 6.42
CA LYS A 204 -7.39 10.29 5.27
C LYS A 204 -6.40 9.12 5.15
N ASP A 205 -5.79 8.71 6.26
CA ASP A 205 -4.60 7.82 6.31
C ASP A 205 -4.84 6.44 6.97
N TRP A 206 -6.08 6.00 7.20
CA TRP A 206 -6.37 4.60 7.62
C TRP A 206 -7.52 3.98 6.81
N SER A 207 -7.91 2.71 7.04
CA SER A 207 -9.19 2.06 6.74
C SER A 207 -9.76 1.24 7.89
N LEU A 208 -11.07 1.25 8.18
CA LEU A 208 -11.70 0.35 9.16
C LEU A 208 -12.93 -0.29 8.53
N MET A 209 -12.82 -1.59 8.33
CA MET A 209 -13.87 -2.47 7.84
C MET A 209 -14.32 -3.36 8.98
N LYS A 210 -15.61 -3.65 9.08
CA LYS A 210 -16.13 -4.41 10.23
C LYS A 210 -17.11 -5.48 9.79
N SER A 211 -16.86 -6.71 10.22
CA SER A 211 -17.75 -7.85 9.97
C SER A 211 -18.91 -7.84 10.94
N ASN A 212 -18.59 -7.69 12.22
CA ASN A 212 -19.53 -7.71 13.33
C ASN A 212 -18.86 -7.16 14.60
N SER A 213 -19.51 -7.36 15.74
CA SER A 213 -19.03 -6.87 17.04
C SER A 213 -17.76 -7.57 17.58
N SER A 214 -17.31 -8.67 16.95
CA SER A 214 -16.19 -9.53 17.38
C SER A 214 -15.02 -9.60 16.39
N ASP A 215 -15.15 -9.02 15.19
CA ASP A 215 -14.11 -9.08 14.18
C ASP A 215 -14.16 -7.85 13.24
N GLY A 216 -13.02 -7.53 12.62
CA GLY A 216 -12.86 -6.37 11.73
C GLY A 216 -11.43 -6.19 11.25
N PHE A 217 -11.23 -5.28 10.31
CA PHE A 217 -9.96 -5.03 9.64
C PHE A 217 -9.60 -3.56 9.65
N LEU A 218 -8.36 -3.27 10.04
CA LEU A 218 -7.77 -1.95 10.12
C LEU A 218 -6.63 -1.85 9.09
N PHE A 219 -6.83 -1.08 8.04
CA PHE A 219 -5.78 -0.70 7.09
C PHE A 219 -5.14 0.58 7.60
N LEU A 220 -3.82 0.70 7.58
CA LEU A 220 -3.12 1.93 7.96
C LEU A 220 -2.20 2.31 6.82
N PHE A 221 -2.27 3.56 6.37
CA PHE A 221 -1.48 4.09 5.26
C PHE A 221 -0.48 5.12 5.79
N ASN A 222 0.73 5.07 5.23
CA ASN A 222 1.70 6.13 5.36
C ASN A 222 2.14 6.56 3.96
N PRO A 223 1.57 7.64 3.43
CA PRO A 223 1.95 8.17 2.12
C PRO A 223 3.24 9.00 2.18
N TYR A 224 3.82 9.21 3.36
CA TYR A 224 5.09 9.93 3.50
C TYR A 224 6.27 8.97 3.44
N TYR A 225 7.44 9.47 3.08
CA TYR A 225 8.69 8.70 3.09
C TYR A 225 9.22 8.42 4.50
N LYS A 226 8.92 9.29 5.47
CA LYS A 226 9.33 9.08 6.86
C LYS A 226 8.42 8.10 7.56
N GLN A 227 8.98 7.32 8.47
CA GLN A 227 8.15 6.53 9.37
C GLN A 227 7.27 7.45 10.23
N VAL A 228 6.03 7.04 10.46
CA VAL A 228 5.08 7.82 11.24
C VAL A 228 4.45 6.97 12.33
N HIS A 229 4.27 7.59 13.50
CA HIS A 229 3.53 7.01 14.61
C HIS A 229 2.05 7.33 14.48
N ARG A 230 1.20 6.30 14.43
CA ARG A 230 -0.25 6.43 14.44
C ARG A 230 -0.81 5.94 15.77
N LYS A 231 -1.48 6.86 16.48
CA LYS A 231 -2.14 6.57 17.75
C LYS A 231 -3.62 6.35 17.53
N ILE A 232 -4.11 5.17 17.91
CA ILE A 232 -5.50 4.78 17.72
C ILE A 232 -6.09 4.39 19.07
N LEU A 233 -7.20 5.04 19.42
CA LEU A 233 -7.98 4.72 20.61
C LEU A 233 -8.95 3.58 20.28
N PHE A 234 -8.78 2.44 20.95
CA PHE A 234 -9.65 1.27 20.78
C PHE A 234 -10.84 1.36 21.74
N ASP A 235 -11.89 2.06 21.32
CA ASP A 235 -13.12 2.25 22.09
C ASP A 235 -14.39 1.91 21.29
N GLY A 236 -15.55 2.29 21.83
CA GLY A 236 -16.85 2.13 21.18
C GLY A 236 -17.01 2.93 19.88
N LYS A 237 -16.15 3.93 19.57
CA LYS A 237 -16.17 4.63 18.27
C LYS A 237 -15.63 3.75 17.14
N LEU A 238 -14.75 2.81 17.46
CA LEU A 238 -14.38 1.72 16.55
C LEU A 238 -15.40 0.56 16.62
N ASN A 239 -16.52 0.77 17.32
CA ASN A 239 -17.60 -0.18 17.53
C ASN A 239 -17.12 -1.52 18.12
N LEU A 240 -16.09 -1.48 18.98
CA LEU A 240 -15.59 -2.65 19.70
C LEU A 240 -16.58 -3.06 20.79
N LYS A 241 -16.78 -4.38 20.96
CA LYS A 241 -17.50 -4.90 22.11
C LYS A 241 -16.83 -4.43 23.41
N ASN A 242 -17.64 -3.89 24.31
CA ASN A 242 -17.23 -3.66 25.68
C ASN A 242 -17.00 -5.04 26.36
N PRO A 243 -15.83 -5.30 26.96
CA PRO A 243 -15.40 -6.63 27.42
C PRO A 243 -16.12 -7.16 28.68
N ASN A 244 -17.44 -7.00 28.79
CA ASN A 244 -18.24 -7.63 29.85
C ASN A 244 -18.34 -9.17 29.68
N GLU A 245 -17.79 -9.73 28.60
CA GLU A 245 -17.72 -11.16 28.27
C GLU A 245 -16.28 -11.68 28.44
N GLN A 246 -16.11 -12.95 28.86
CA GLN A 246 -14.77 -13.57 28.95
C GLN A 246 -14.12 -13.69 27.56
N GLY A 247 -12.94 -13.10 27.38
CA GLY A 247 -12.16 -13.19 26.15
C GLY A 247 -11.11 -12.08 26.02
N TYR A 248 -10.39 -12.08 24.91
CA TYR A 248 -9.34 -11.12 24.60
C TYR A 248 -9.53 -10.53 23.20
N TRP A 249 -9.32 -9.23 23.06
CA TRP A 249 -9.08 -8.67 21.73
C TRP A 249 -7.61 -8.88 21.37
N LEU A 250 -7.38 -9.51 20.23
CA LEU A 250 -6.07 -9.67 19.63
C LEU A 250 -5.99 -8.88 18.34
N LEU A 251 -4.83 -8.29 18.10
CA LEU A 251 -4.49 -7.67 16.82
C LEU A 251 -3.55 -8.59 16.06
N LYS A 252 -3.96 -9.01 14.86
CA LYS A 252 -3.17 -9.81 13.93
C LYS A 252 -2.79 -8.96 12.74
N GLU A 253 -1.51 -8.76 12.48
CA GLU A 253 -1.03 -8.26 11.19
C GLU A 253 -1.29 -9.36 10.15
N ILE A 254 -1.94 -8.98 9.05
CA ILE A 254 -2.17 -9.85 7.88
C ILE A 254 -1.40 -9.33 6.65
N TYR A 255 -0.89 -8.09 6.72
CA TYR A 255 0.07 -7.53 5.78
C TYR A 255 0.88 -6.41 6.46
N PRO A 256 2.21 -6.29 6.23
CA PRO A 256 3.01 -7.10 5.31
C PRO A 256 3.40 -8.48 5.85
N GLN A 257 3.28 -8.75 7.15
CA GLN A 257 3.58 -10.05 7.75
C GLN A 257 2.33 -10.65 8.38
N GLU A 258 2.22 -11.98 8.36
CA GLU A 258 1.15 -12.70 9.04
C GLU A 258 1.58 -13.07 10.47
N ARG A 259 1.16 -12.27 11.47
CA ARG A 259 1.55 -12.47 12.89
C ARG A 259 0.59 -11.80 13.87
N PHE A 260 0.48 -12.33 15.08
CA PHE A 260 -0.20 -11.60 16.17
C PHE A 260 0.76 -10.60 16.80
N ILE A 261 0.31 -9.36 16.95
CA ILE A 261 1.14 -8.24 17.41
C ILE A 261 1.00 -8.06 18.92
N GLN A 262 -0.23 -7.87 19.39
CA GLN A 262 -0.50 -7.50 20.76
C GLN A 262 -1.95 -7.78 21.17
N PHE A 263 -2.18 -7.70 22.48
CA PHE A 263 -3.52 -7.57 23.04
C PHE A 263 -4.02 -6.14 22.86
N ILE A 264 -5.31 -6.00 22.61
CA ILE A 264 -5.99 -4.71 22.59
C ILE A 264 -6.85 -4.62 23.84
N GLU A 265 -6.62 -3.57 24.63
CA GLU A 265 -7.46 -3.26 25.77
C GLU A 265 -8.49 -2.21 25.37
N TYR A 266 -9.74 -2.41 25.79
CA TYR A 266 -10.82 -1.46 25.53
C TYR A 266 -10.54 -0.13 26.26
N ASN A 267 -10.79 0.99 25.58
CA ASN A 267 -10.45 2.35 25.98
C ASN A 267 -8.94 2.62 26.17
N GLN A 268 -8.06 1.84 25.51
CA GLN A 268 -6.64 2.17 25.44
C GLN A 268 -6.23 2.68 24.06
N THR A 269 -5.24 3.56 24.08
CA THR A 269 -4.59 4.06 22.87
C THR A 269 -3.35 3.21 22.60
N ASN A 270 -3.28 2.60 21.44
CA ASN A 270 -2.07 1.93 20.96
C ASN A 270 -1.37 2.80 19.92
N ASP A 271 -0.04 2.69 19.89
CA ASP A 271 0.83 3.42 18.97
C ASP A 271 1.40 2.43 17.94
N PHE A 272 1.22 2.75 16.66
CA PHE A 272 1.66 1.95 15.52
C PHE A 272 2.71 2.73 14.74
N LEU A 273 3.91 2.16 14.63
CA LEU A 273 4.94 2.67 13.73
C LEU A 273 4.69 2.13 12.32
N LEU A 274 4.46 3.02 11.37
CA LEU A 274 4.29 2.69 9.95
C LEU A 274 5.54 3.05 9.18
N ASP A 275 5.97 2.17 8.28
CA ASP A 275 7.07 2.46 7.36
C ASP A 275 6.69 3.57 6.39
N GLY A 276 7.67 4.26 5.83
CA GLY A 276 7.42 5.19 4.73
C GLY A 276 6.82 4.48 3.51
N GLN A 277 5.95 5.18 2.78
CA GLN A 277 5.35 4.70 1.52
C GLN A 277 4.73 3.29 1.64
N SER A 278 4.07 3.02 2.77
CA SER A 278 3.65 1.68 3.16
C SER A 278 2.17 1.62 3.54
N VAL A 279 1.65 0.40 3.48
CA VAL A 279 0.34 0.02 4.00
C VAL A 279 0.52 -1.17 4.94
N THR A 280 -0.18 -1.14 6.05
CA THR A 280 -0.25 -2.24 7.01
C THR A 280 -1.70 -2.61 7.22
N VAL A 281 -2.02 -3.89 7.17
CA VAL A 281 -3.39 -4.37 7.41
C VAL A 281 -3.40 -5.26 8.64
N TYR A 282 -4.27 -4.91 9.58
CA TYR A 282 -4.51 -5.67 10.79
C TYR A 282 -5.92 -6.24 10.79
N GLN A 283 -6.07 -7.44 11.30
CA GLN A 283 -7.33 -8.02 11.73
C GLN A 283 -7.46 -7.85 13.25
N LEU A 284 -8.58 -7.28 13.69
CA LEU A 284 -8.99 -7.25 15.08
C LEU A 284 -9.89 -8.45 15.35
N MET A 285 -9.54 -9.29 16.31
CA MET A 285 -10.33 -10.48 16.64
C MET A 285 -10.62 -10.57 18.13
N PHE A 286 -11.87 -10.79 18.48
CA PHE A 286 -12.26 -11.15 19.84
C PHE A 286 -12.22 -12.67 19.99
N ILE A 287 -11.32 -13.17 20.83
CA ILE A 287 -11.11 -14.59 21.07
C ILE A 287 -11.59 -14.96 22.47
N SER A 288 -12.63 -15.80 22.54
CA SER A 288 -13.14 -16.39 23.79
C SER A 288 -12.73 -17.85 24.00
N ILE A 289 -12.33 -18.55 22.93
CA ILE A 289 -11.88 -19.93 22.95
C ILE A 289 -10.56 -20.03 22.19
N ILE A 290 -9.59 -20.73 22.77
CA ILE A 290 -8.27 -20.94 22.19
C ILE A 290 -8.11 -22.44 21.96
N ASP A 291 -7.98 -22.84 20.69
CA ASP A 291 -7.87 -24.27 20.32
C ASP A 291 -6.43 -24.72 20.09
N ARG A 292 -5.52 -23.76 19.87
CA ARG A 292 -4.09 -23.98 19.64
C ARG A 292 -3.27 -22.87 20.28
N PRO A 293 -1.99 -23.11 20.62
CA PRO A 293 -1.13 -22.05 21.11
C PRO A 293 -1.09 -20.85 20.14
N ILE A 294 -1.16 -19.64 20.68
CA ILE A 294 -1.09 -18.39 19.91
C ILE A 294 0.18 -17.66 20.30
N LEU A 295 1.09 -17.48 19.36
CA LEU A 295 2.30 -16.67 19.50
C LEU A 295 1.98 -15.20 19.25
N VAL A 296 2.31 -14.32 20.18
CA VAL A 296 2.05 -12.87 20.11
C VAL A 296 3.37 -12.10 20.26
N GLY A 297 3.54 -11.09 19.42
CA GLY A 297 4.70 -10.19 19.38
C GLY A 297 5.70 -10.52 18.28
N ILE A 298 5.61 -11.69 17.66
CA ILE A 298 6.52 -12.12 16.59
C ILE A 298 5.88 -13.15 15.66
N SER A 299 6.40 -13.24 14.43
CA SER A 299 6.09 -14.30 13.48
C SER A 299 6.66 -15.64 13.92
N GLY A 300 5.93 -16.72 13.66
CA GLY A 300 6.38 -18.08 13.95
C GLY A 300 5.23 -19.06 14.14
N GLN A 301 5.54 -20.34 14.02
CA GLN A 301 4.59 -21.43 14.24
C GLN A 301 4.77 -22.01 15.62
N THR A 302 3.67 -22.24 16.32
CA THR A 302 3.69 -22.86 17.66
C THR A 302 2.94 -24.18 17.67
N TYR A 303 3.50 -25.15 18.38
CA TYR A 303 2.85 -26.43 18.62
C TYR A 303 3.23 -27.01 19.97
N LEU A 304 2.26 -27.65 20.61
CA LEU A 304 2.44 -28.32 21.90
C LEU A 304 2.64 -29.81 21.65
N THR A 305 3.73 -30.36 22.18
CA THR A 305 3.99 -31.81 22.09
C THR A 305 3.28 -32.57 23.21
N ASN A 306 3.14 -33.89 23.04
CA ASN A 306 2.56 -34.78 24.05
C ASN A 306 3.36 -34.86 25.37
N LYS A 307 4.58 -34.28 25.41
CA LYS A 307 5.44 -34.23 26.60
C LYS A 307 5.41 -32.85 27.29
N ASN A 308 4.40 -32.03 27.00
CA ASN A 308 4.29 -30.65 27.48
C ASN A 308 5.49 -29.75 27.14
N ILE A 309 6.14 -30.03 26.01
CA ILE A 309 7.16 -29.14 25.44
C ILE A 309 6.47 -28.27 24.40
N LEU A 310 6.59 -26.95 24.57
CA LEU A 310 6.13 -25.96 23.58
C LEU A 310 7.27 -25.71 22.58
N ILE A 311 6.98 -25.89 21.30
CA ILE A 311 7.95 -25.62 20.23
C ILE A 311 7.48 -24.43 19.41
N ILE A 312 8.42 -23.52 19.14
CA ILE A 312 8.25 -22.29 18.38
C ILE A 312 9.27 -22.34 17.23
N ASN A 313 8.81 -22.49 16.00
CA ASN A 313 9.68 -22.61 14.81
C ASN A 313 9.39 -21.51 13.79
N GLY A 314 10.36 -21.25 12.93
CA GLY A 314 10.24 -20.24 11.88
C GLY A 314 10.07 -18.85 12.46
N VAL A 315 10.76 -18.56 13.56
CA VAL A 315 10.78 -17.23 14.16
C VAL A 315 11.73 -16.36 13.36
N TYR A 316 11.19 -15.29 12.77
CA TYR A 316 11.93 -14.27 12.03
C TYR A 316 11.55 -12.88 12.52
N GLY A 317 12.49 -11.94 12.38
CA GLY A 317 12.29 -10.52 12.68
C GLY A 317 13.05 -9.64 11.71
N GLU A 318 12.76 -8.35 11.72
CA GLU A 318 13.41 -7.38 10.84
C GLU A 318 14.90 -7.26 11.20
N ALA A 319 15.78 -7.34 10.20
CA ALA A 319 17.21 -7.24 10.40
C ALA A 319 17.60 -5.96 11.16
N GLY A 320 18.59 -6.05 12.03
CA GLY A 320 19.07 -4.93 12.85
C GLY A 320 18.13 -4.48 13.98
N THR A 321 17.07 -5.24 14.27
CA THR A 321 16.12 -4.91 15.34
C THR A 321 16.23 -5.84 16.55
N GLN A 322 15.57 -5.45 17.64
CA GLN A 322 15.39 -6.27 18.82
C GLN A 322 13.93 -6.22 19.25
N THR A 323 13.39 -7.33 19.77
CA THR A 323 12.03 -7.32 20.34
C THR A 323 12.00 -6.43 21.58
N ASN A 324 11.28 -5.30 21.48
CA ASN A 324 11.11 -4.36 22.60
C ASN A 324 10.10 -4.83 23.65
N ASN A 325 9.17 -5.70 23.24
CA ASN A 325 8.15 -6.27 24.12
C ASN A 325 8.44 -7.76 24.36
N PRO A 326 8.06 -8.29 25.54
CA PRO A 326 8.11 -9.73 25.78
C PRO A 326 7.26 -10.48 24.75
N ILE A 327 7.78 -11.63 24.31
CA ILE A 327 7.05 -12.55 23.44
C ILE A 327 6.11 -13.38 24.32
N PHE A 328 4.83 -13.38 23.96
CA PHE A 328 3.80 -14.08 24.71
C PHE A 328 3.29 -15.28 23.92
N ILE A 329 2.96 -16.36 24.63
CA ILE A 329 2.20 -17.47 24.08
C ILE A 329 0.96 -17.69 24.93
N ILE A 330 -0.20 -17.77 24.30
CA ILE A 330 -1.46 -18.14 24.96
C ILE A 330 -1.74 -19.61 24.65
N LEU A 331 -1.84 -20.43 25.69
CA LEU A 331 -2.14 -21.86 25.57
C LEU A 331 -3.65 -22.10 25.48
N PRO A 332 -4.07 -23.18 24.81
CA PRO A 332 -5.50 -23.52 24.69
C PRO A 332 -6.14 -23.91 26.03
N ASN A 333 -5.36 -24.51 26.93
CA ASN A 333 -5.77 -24.83 28.30
C ASN A 333 -4.62 -24.56 29.26
N GLN A 334 -4.88 -24.70 30.56
CA GLN A 334 -3.86 -24.64 31.62
C GLN A 334 -2.98 -25.92 31.61
N TYR A 335 -2.15 -26.07 30.58
CA TYR A 335 -1.12 -27.11 30.52
C TYR A 335 0.09 -26.71 31.32
N PHE A 336 0.67 -27.60 32.11
CA PHE A 336 1.97 -27.36 32.73
C PHE A 336 3.07 -27.56 31.68
N ILE A 337 3.74 -26.49 31.24
CA ILE A 337 4.81 -26.56 30.25
C ILE A 337 6.13 -26.88 30.95
N SER A 338 6.83 -27.91 30.47
CA SER A 338 8.14 -28.28 31.01
C SER A 338 9.26 -27.46 30.39
N ASN A 339 9.26 -27.35 29.05
CA ASN A 339 10.30 -26.68 28.26
C ASN A 339 9.67 -25.86 27.13
N VAL A 340 10.37 -24.79 26.73
CA VAL A 340 10.09 -24.03 25.51
C VAL A 340 11.32 -24.09 24.60
N ILE A 341 11.13 -24.49 23.34
CA ILE A 341 12.18 -24.57 22.32
C ILE A 341 11.85 -23.57 21.21
N LEU A 342 12.72 -22.61 20.97
CA LEU A 342 12.60 -21.58 19.93
C LEU A 342 13.68 -21.78 18.87
N ASN A 343 13.29 -22.03 17.61
CA ASN A 343 14.17 -22.38 16.49
C ASN A 343 15.22 -23.43 16.89
N GLY A 344 14.78 -24.48 17.61
CA GLY A 344 15.67 -25.56 18.08
C GLY A 344 16.48 -25.25 19.35
N ILE A 345 16.42 -24.04 19.90
CA ILE A 345 17.17 -23.62 21.08
C ILE A 345 16.24 -23.52 22.30
N GLU A 346 16.63 -24.13 23.42
CA GLU A 346 15.88 -24.02 24.66
C GLU A 346 15.89 -22.57 25.20
N LYS A 347 14.70 -22.07 25.55
CA LYS A 347 14.53 -20.70 26.07
C LYS A 347 13.97 -20.75 27.49
N THR A 348 14.43 -19.80 28.31
CA THR A 348 13.86 -19.57 29.63
C THR A 348 12.53 -18.85 29.48
N PHE A 349 11.55 -19.28 30.28
CA PHE A 349 10.20 -18.74 30.24
C PHE A 349 9.61 -18.62 31.64
N GLN A 350 8.58 -17.79 31.75
CA GLN A 350 7.67 -17.77 32.89
C GLN A 350 6.30 -18.25 32.43
N GLN A 351 5.62 -18.99 33.31
CA GLN A 351 4.25 -19.42 33.06
C GLN A 351 3.32 -18.86 34.13
N ASN A 352 2.23 -18.23 33.71
CA ASN A 352 1.12 -17.81 34.56
C ASN A 352 -0.20 -18.31 33.96
N ASN A 353 -0.78 -19.34 34.57
CA ASN A 353 -1.96 -20.05 34.05
C ASN A 353 -1.74 -20.50 32.58
N GLN A 354 -2.51 -19.94 31.65
CA GLN A 354 -2.43 -20.24 30.22
C GLN A 354 -1.40 -19.38 29.47
N PHE A 355 -0.73 -18.44 30.14
CA PHE A 355 0.20 -17.52 29.51
C PHE A 355 1.64 -17.97 29.73
N ILE A 356 2.41 -18.02 28.65
CA ILE A 356 3.85 -18.20 28.64
C ILE A 356 4.50 -16.90 28.21
N ILE A 357 5.53 -16.46 28.93
CA ILE A 357 6.30 -15.25 28.64
C ILE A 357 7.75 -15.67 28.45
N LEU A 358 8.35 -15.33 27.31
CA LEU A 358 9.79 -15.51 27.11
C LEU A 358 10.55 -14.37 27.79
N ASN A 359 11.52 -14.72 28.64
CA ASN A 359 12.20 -13.73 29.49
C ASN A 359 13.28 -12.93 28.76
N ASN A 360 13.73 -13.40 27.60
CA ASN A 360 14.83 -12.79 26.84
C ASN A 360 14.28 -12.16 25.56
N SER A 361 14.68 -10.92 25.29
CA SER A 361 14.49 -10.30 23.98
C SER A 361 15.26 -11.09 22.92
N LEU A 362 14.71 -11.13 21.70
CA LEU A 362 15.37 -11.67 20.53
C LEU A 362 16.00 -10.52 19.75
N SER A 363 17.24 -10.70 19.31
CA SER A 363 17.98 -9.74 18.50
C SER A 363 18.14 -10.31 17.09
N PHE A 364 17.84 -9.51 16.08
CA PHE A 364 17.91 -9.92 14.69
C PHE A 364 19.16 -9.29 14.05
N PRO A 365 20.14 -10.07 13.59
CA PRO A 365 21.38 -9.53 13.05
C PRO A 365 21.16 -8.74 11.76
N GLY A 366 22.15 -7.96 11.35
CA GLY A 366 22.14 -7.19 10.10
C GLY A 366 21.79 -5.71 10.28
N LEU A 367 21.55 -5.04 9.15
CA LEU A 367 21.23 -3.62 9.09
C LEU A 367 19.72 -3.39 9.00
N TYR A 368 19.21 -2.47 9.82
CA TYR A 368 17.80 -2.09 9.76
C TYR A 368 17.51 -1.21 8.55
N LEU A 369 16.69 -1.73 7.63
CA LEU A 369 16.28 -1.07 6.40
C LEU A 369 14.76 -1.26 6.21
N PRO A 370 13.92 -0.28 6.64
CA PRO A 370 12.49 -0.31 6.35
C PRO A 370 12.21 -0.06 4.86
N ARG A 371 10.95 -0.25 4.40
CA ARG A 371 10.55 -0.15 2.97
C ARG A 371 10.92 1.17 2.26
N SER A 372 11.18 2.23 3.02
CA SER A 372 11.77 3.49 2.53
C SER A 372 12.80 4.00 3.53
N ALA A 373 13.97 3.36 3.57
CA ALA A 373 15.01 3.65 4.56
C ALA A 373 15.61 5.05 4.36
N GLU A 374 15.54 5.88 5.38
CA GLU A 374 16.20 7.19 5.39
C GLU A 374 17.72 7.03 5.56
N ILE A 375 18.49 7.68 4.70
CA ILE A 375 19.94 7.74 4.83
C ILE A 375 20.31 8.87 5.79
N LEU A 376 21.04 8.53 6.84
CA LEU A 376 21.48 9.47 7.86
C LEU A 376 22.89 9.97 7.59
N ASN A 377 23.16 11.22 7.95
CA ASN A 377 24.49 11.85 7.87
C ASN A 377 25.15 11.80 6.47
N ASN A 378 24.34 11.69 5.42
CA ASN A 378 24.78 11.49 4.04
C ASN A 378 25.67 10.24 3.84
N THR A 379 25.54 9.21 4.69
CA THR A 379 26.31 7.97 4.57
C THR A 379 25.40 6.84 4.14
N ILE A 380 25.62 6.34 2.93
CA ILE A 380 24.92 5.19 2.37
C ILE A 380 25.63 3.92 2.83
N ILE A 381 24.89 3.01 3.46
CA ILE A 381 25.34 1.66 3.81
C ILE A 381 24.28 0.69 3.29
N VAL A 382 24.73 -0.32 2.55
CA VAL A 382 23.87 -1.37 1.96
C VAL A 382 24.40 -2.71 2.43
N SER A 383 23.53 -3.57 2.97
CA SER A 383 23.92 -4.91 3.39
C SER A 383 23.98 -5.89 2.22
N ASP A 384 24.67 -7.01 2.42
CA ASP A 384 24.64 -8.17 1.53
C ASP A 384 23.21 -8.65 1.27
N LEU A 385 22.40 -8.76 2.32
CA LEU A 385 20.99 -9.18 2.23
C LEU A 385 20.15 -8.24 1.35
N LEU A 386 20.44 -6.94 1.33
CA LEU A 386 19.76 -6.00 0.43
C LEU A 386 20.18 -6.22 -1.02
N LEU A 387 21.48 -6.41 -1.29
CA LEU A 387 21.95 -6.73 -2.64
C LEU A 387 21.36 -8.06 -3.14
N GLU A 388 21.27 -9.07 -2.27
CA GLU A 388 20.61 -10.35 -2.56
C GLU A 388 19.13 -10.17 -2.88
N GLN A 389 18.40 -9.32 -2.14
CA GLN A 389 17.00 -9.00 -2.41
C GLN A 389 16.83 -8.42 -3.82
N LEU A 390 17.67 -7.46 -4.22
CA LEU A 390 17.61 -6.83 -5.55
C LEU A 390 17.96 -7.81 -6.68
N MET A 391 19.01 -8.62 -6.49
CA MET A 391 19.41 -9.66 -7.43
C MET A 391 18.33 -10.73 -7.61
N LYS A 392 17.72 -11.18 -6.50
CA LYS A 392 16.58 -12.11 -6.53
C LYS A 392 15.44 -11.52 -7.35
N ARG A 393 15.10 -10.25 -7.14
CA ARG A 393 14.03 -9.57 -7.89
C ARG A 393 14.34 -9.46 -9.39
N GLN A 394 15.61 -9.23 -9.76
CA GLN A 394 16.03 -9.24 -11.17
C GLN A 394 15.85 -10.62 -11.83
N LEU A 395 16.13 -11.69 -11.08
CA LEU A 395 15.96 -13.07 -11.55
C LEU A 395 14.49 -13.45 -11.71
N GLU A 396 13.63 -13.00 -10.79
CA GLU A 396 12.19 -13.29 -10.79
C GLU A 396 11.41 -12.45 -11.80
N TYR A 397 11.84 -11.21 -12.07
CA TYR A 397 11.23 -10.33 -13.08
C TYR A 397 12.25 -9.83 -14.12
N PRO A 398 12.72 -10.71 -15.03
CA PRO A 398 13.87 -10.45 -15.91
C PRO A 398 13.50 -9.67 -17.18
N ILE A 399 12.74 -8.58 -17.03
CA ILE A 399 12.42 -7.68 -18.14
C ILE A 399 13.71 -7.01 -18.64
N GLN A 400 13.91 -7.01 -19.95
CA GLN A 400 15.01 -6.32 -20.62
C GLN A 400 14.61 -4.87 -20.86
N TRP A 401 14.81 -4.04 -19.84
CA TRP A 401 14.57 -2.61 -19.91
C TRP A 401 15.63 -1.91 -20.75
N THR A 402 15.21 -0.94 -21.54
CA THR A 402 16.08 0.00 -22.24
C THR A 402 16.45 1.16 -21.33
N ASP A 403 17.58 1.80 -21.60
CA ASP A 403 17.98 3.02 -20.88
C ASP A 403 16.91 4.12 -20.99
N LYS A 404 16.19 4.19 -22.12
CA LYS A 404 15.08 5.13 -22.28
C LYS A 404 13.98 4.86 -21.25
N GLU A 405 13.45 3.64 -21.22
CA GLU A 405 12.38 3.26 -20.27
C GLU A 405 12.78 3.53 -18.82
N LEU A 406 14.01 3.17 -18.44
CA LEU A 406 14.52 3.35 -17.07
C LEU A 406 14.73 4.82 -16.68
N ASN A 407 15.01 5.70 -17.66
CA ASN A 407 15.18 7.14 -17.42
C ASN A 407 13.86 7.90 -17.45
N ASP A 408 12.87 7.42 -18.22
CA ASP A 408 11.58 8.08 -18.36
C ASP A 408 10.63 7.76 -17.21
N ALA A 409 10.76 6.59 -16.59
CA ALA A 409 9.87 6.14 -15.52
C ALA A 409 10.68 5.55 -14.35
N SER A 410 10.66 6.24 -13.20
CA SER A 410 11.38 5.78 -12.01
C SER A 410 10.79 4.50 -11.40
N TRP A 411 9.52 4.21 -11.67
CA TRP A 411 8.83 3.01 -11.17
C TRP A 411 9.19 1.72 -11.92
N LEU A 412 9.85 1.82 -13.08
CA LEU A 412 10.32 0.66 -13.83
C LEU A 412 11.64 0.13 -13.27
N GLY A 413 12.00 -1.10 -13.63
CA GLY A 413 13.24 -1.72 -13.16
C GLY A 413 13.28 -1.88 -11.63
N PRO A 414 12.40 -2.73 -11.04
CA PRO A 414 12.27 -2.87 -9.59
C PRO A 414 13.50 -3.53 -8.91
N HIS A 415 14.46 -4.01 -9.70
CA HIS A 415 15.75 -4.51 -9.22
C HIS A 415 16.79 -3.38 -9.01
N ARG A 416 16.49 -2.15 -9.43
CA ARG A 416 17.40 -1.01 -9.27
C ARG A 416 17.39 -0.52 -7.83
N LEU A 417 18.56 -0.19 -7.29
CA LEU A 417 18.64 0.56 -6.03
C LEU A 417 18.55 2.05 -6.34
N LEU A 418 17.45 2.69 -5.97
CA LEU A 418 17.26 4.12 -6.18
C LEU A 418 17.43 4.89 -4.87
N LEU A 419 17.91 6.14 -4.94
CA LEU A 419 17.92 7.08 -3.83
C LEU A 419 17.11 8.31 -4.18
N PHE A 420 15.96 8.47 -3.54
CA PHE A 420 15.10 9.62 -3.73
C PHE A 420 15.58 10.83 -2.92
N ILE A 421 15.73 11.97 -3.57
CA ILE A 421 16.01 13.27 -2.96
C ILE A 421 14.68 13.96 -2.72
N CYS A 422 14.07 13.69 -1.56
CA CYS A 422 12.70 14.11 -1.27
C CYS A 422 12.66 15.59 -0.86
N ILE A 423 12.12 16.42 -1.75
CA ILE A 423 11.91 17.86 -1.54
C ILE A 423 10.43 18.17 -1.81
N LEU A 424 9.76 18.84 -0.89
CA LEU A 424 8.39 19.30 -1.09
C LEU A 424 8.35 20.48 -2.07
N ASN A 425 7.37 20.47 -2.97
CA ASN A 425 7.22 21.45 -4.05
C ASN A 425 8.51 21.62 -4.88
N PRO A 426 9.07 20.54 -5.45
CA PRO A 426 10.32 20.61 -6.17
C PRO A 426 10.14 21.41 -7.47
N ASN A 427 11.22 22.04 -7.95
CA ASN A 427 11.22 22.77 -9.21
C ASN A 427 12.14 22.09 -10.21
N ASP A 428 11.59 21.73 -11.37
CA ASP A 428 12.32 21.03 -12.43
C ASP A 428 13.40 21.89 -13.10
N GLN A 429 13.42 23.20 -12.87
CA GLN A 429 14.48 24.11 -13.33
C GLN A 429 15.72 24.11 -12.42
N TRP A 430 15.65 23.49 -11.25
CA TRP A 430 16.81 23.40 -10.36
C TRP A 430 17.89 22.48 -10.93
N ASN A 431 19.14 22.90 -10.75
CA ASN A 431 20.32 22.11 -11.08
C ASN A 431 20.91 21.53 -9.80
N ILE A 432 20.53 20.29 -9.49
CA ILE A 432 21.05 19.54 -8.36
C ILE A 432 22.21 18.68 -8.85
N THR A 433 23.33 18.70 -8.12
CA THR A 433 24.48 17.83 -8.42
C THR A 433 24.82 16.99 -7.21
N ALA A 434 25.26 15.76 -7.45
CA ALA A 434 25.63 14.82 -6.41
C ALA A 434 27.04 14.26 -6.63
N GLN A 435 27.73 13.94 -5.54
CA GLN A 435 28.97 13.19 -5.56
C GLN A 435 28.90 12.04 -4.55
N ILE A 436 29.39 10.87 -4.93
CA ILE A 436 29.58 9.73 -4.03
C ILE A 436 31.08 9.43 -3.96
N ASN A 437 31.64 9.45 -2.75
CA ASN A 437 33.09 9.31 -2.52
C ASN A 437 33.93 10.24 -3.42
N ASN A 438 33.50 11.51 -3.54
CA ASN A 438 34.07 12.56 -4.41
C ASN A 438 33.96 12.32 -5.93
N ASN A 439 33.32 11.24 -6.38
CA ASN A 439 33.04 11.01 -7.79
C ASN A 439 31.67 11.60 -8.14
N SER A 440 31.58 12.37 -9.22
CA SER A 440 30.31 12.94 -9.67
C SER A 440 29.38 11.85 -10.15
N VAL A 441 28.12 11.92 -9.73
CA VAL A 441 27.06 10.99 -10.11
C VAL A 441 25.90 11.76 -10.74
N ILE A 442 25.19 11.12 -11.67
CA ILE A 442 24.09 11.75 -12.40
C ILE A 442 22.89 11.86 -11.46
N VAL A 443 22.34 13.07 -11.36
CA VAL A 443 21.06 13.33 -10.69
C VAL A 443 19.98 13.33 -11.75
N HIS A 444 19.07 12.38 -11.67
CA HIS A 444 17.96 12.25 -12.58
C HIS A 444 16.77 13.07 -12.10
N LYS A 445 15.97 13.57 -13.04
CA LYS A 445 14.65 14.16 -12.79
C LYS A 445 13.61 13.08 -13.02
N THR A 446 12.58 13.03 -12.19
CA THR A 446 11.45 12.13 -12.38
C THR A 446 10.15 12.90 -12.42
N TYR A 447 9.24 12.46 -13.27
CA TYR A 447 7.90 13.00 -13.45
C TYR A 447 6.91 11.86 -13.34
N ASN A 448 5.67 12.17 -12.96
CA ASN A 448 4.59 11.20 -12.94
C ASN A 448 4.17 10.79 -14.37
N THR A 449 4.64 11.52 -15.37
CA THR A 449 4.40 11.32 -16.80
C THR A 449 5.65 10.79 -17.50
N ARG A 450 5.46 10.22 -18.69
CA ARG A 450 6.47 9.61 -19.55
C ARG A 450 6.54 10.35 -20.87
N ASP A 451 7.75 10.69 -21.31
CA ASP A 451 8.01 11.49 -22.52
C ASP A 451 7.41 12.93 -22.48
N HIS A 452 6.28 13.19 -21.82
CA HIS A 452 5.68 14.51 -21.63
C HIS A 452 6.06 15.12 -20.29
N TYR A 453 7.03 16.02 -20.27
CA TYR A 453 7.48 16.66 -19.04
C TYR A 453 6.60 17.87 -18.68
N ASP A 454 5.61 17.64 -17.81
CA ASP A 454 4.82 18.70 -17.18
C ASP A 454 5.36 19.03 -15.78
N GLN A 455 5.63 20.31 -15.53
CA GLN A 455 6.07 20.80 -14.24
C GLN A 455 5.07 20.48 -13.12
N GLN A 456 3.76 20.43 -13.40
CA GLN A 456 2.75 20.04 -12.41
C GLN A 456 2.78 18.54 -12.06
N ARG A 457 3.54 17.76 -12.83
CA ARG A 457 3.77 16.33 -12.66
C ARG A 457 5.21 16.03 -12.27
N PHE A 458 6.01 17.05 -11.95
CA PHE A 458 7.37 16.85 -11.49
C PHE A 458 7.38 16.27 -10.07
N ILE A 459 7.92 15.06 -9.92
CA ILE A 459 7.99 14.36 -8.63
C ILE A 459 9.22 14.83 -7.83
N GLY A 460 10.34 15.03 -8.51
CA GLY A 460 11.59 15.42 -7.87
C GLY A 460 12.82 14.79 -8.51
N PHE A 461 13.82 14.49 -7.69
CA PHE A 461 15.14 14.07 -8.14
C PHE A 461 15.54 12.74 -7.52
N TYR A 462 16.30 11.92 -8.24
CA TYR A 462 16.82 10.66 -7.72
C TYR A 462 18.21 10.32 -8.26
N LEU A 463 18.90 9.42 -7.56
CA LEU A 463 20.11 8.76 -8.03
C LEU A 463 19.82 7.29 -8.30
N ASP A 464 20.41 6.73 -9.36
CA ASP A 464 20.49 5.28 -9.54
C ASP A 464 21.82 4.78 -8.94
N LEU A 465 21.72 4.06 -7.83
CA LEU A 465 22.86 3.54 -7.08
C LEU A 465 23.29 2.14 -7.52
N THR A 466 22.53 1.49 -8.43
CA THR A 466 22.67 0.06 -8.77
C THR A 466 24.09 -0.32 -9.16
N ASN A 467 24.77 0.53 -9.93
CA ASN A 467 26.14 0.29 -10.40
C ASN A 467 27.21 1.06 -9.60
N ILE A 468 26.82 1.72 -8.50
CA ILE A 468 27.69 2.56 -7.68
C ILE A 468 27.96 1.87 -6.33
N VAL A 469 26.89 1.38 -5.69
CA VAL A 469 26.93 0.73 -4.39
C VAL A 469 26.89 -0.78 -4.60
N ILE A 470 28.07 -1.35 -4.86
CA ILE A 470 28.23 -2.76 -5.24
C ILE A 470 28.90 -3.61 -4.16
N GLN A 471 29.49 -2.98 -3.14
CA GLN A 471 30.13 -3.69 -2.02
C GLN A 471 29.23 -3.61 -0.79
N PRO A 472 28.85 -4.76 -0.20
CA PRO A 472 28.06 -4.76 1.02
C PRO A 472 28.87 -4.23 2.20
N ASP A 473 28.17 -3.63 3.16
CA ASP A 473 28.69 -3.16 4.45
C ASP A 473 29.84 -2.15 4.35
N VAL A 474 29.91 -1.41 3.23
CA VAL A 474 30.85 -0.31 3.01
C VAL A 474 30.11 1.02 3.13
N GLU A 475 30.75 1.99 3.78
CA GLU A 475 30.25 3.37 3.83
C GLU A 475 30.56 4.11 2.51
N TYR A 476 29.51 4.66 1.90
CA TYR A 476 29.61 5.56 0.77
C TYR A 476 29.13 6.96 1.19
N TYR A 477 30.00 7.96 1.06
CA TYR A 477 29.68 9.32 1.46
C TYR A 477 29.08 10.10 0.29
N LEU A 478 27.87 10.59 0.49
CA LEU A 478 27.14 11.42 -0.44
C LEU A 478 27.36 12.91 -0.13
N SER A 479 27.59 13.69 -1.17
CA SER A 479 27.57 15.15 -1.11
C SER A 479 26.55 15.66 -2.12
N LEU A 480 25.62 16.49 -1.64
CA LEU A 480 24.58 17.11 -2.47
C LEU A 480 24.80 18.61 -2.53
N ASN A 481 24.75 19.16 -3.74
CA ASN A 481 24.61 20.58 -3.97
C ASN A 481 23.18 20.84 -4.41
N ILE A 482 22.39 21.40 -3.50
CA ILE A 482 20.98 21.74 -3.70
C ILE A 482 20.80 23.26 -3.63
N PRO A 483 19.77 23.82 -4.28
CA PRO A 483 19.44 25.24 -4.15
C PRO A 483 19.08 25.60 -2.71
N HIS A 484 18.94 26.90 -2.44
CA HIS A 484 18.37 27.35 -1.17
C HIS A 484 16.91 26.86 -1.06
N LEU A 485 16.61 26.19 0.05
CA LEU A 485 15.29 25.65 0.36
C LEU A 485 14.75 26.31 1.64
N ASP A 486 13.44 26.51 1.69
CA ASP A 486 12.75 26.96 2.89
C ASP A 486 12.81 25.88 3.99
N PRO A 487 12.77 26.27 5.27
CA PRO A 487 12.72 25.32 6.37
C PRO A 487 11.57 24.32 6.20
N GLY A 488 11.91 23.03 6.24
CA GLY A 488 10.94 21.95 6.08
C GLY A 488 10.57 21.60 4.64
N GLN A 489 11.21 22.18 3.61
CA GLN A 489 11.08 21.68 2.22
C GLN A 489 11.86 20.39 2.00
N PHE A 490 13.13 20.34 2.44
CA PHE A 490 13.93 19.11 2.38
C PHE A 490 13.41 18.08 3.38
N GLN A 491 12.87 16.96 2.89
CA GLN A 491 12.35 15.89 3.73
C GLN A 491 13.43 14.89 4.12
N GLY A 492 14.40 14.62 3.24
CA GLY A 492 15.46 13.64 3.50
C GLY A 492 15.86 12.89 2.24
N LEU A 493 16.66 11.85 2.42
CA LEU A 493 17.17 10.98 1.37
C LEU A 493 16.71 9.55 1.66
N PHE A 494 15.99 8.94 0.73
CA PHE A 494 15.33 7.66 0.97
C PHE A 494 15.71 6.61 -0.06
N LEU A 495 16.18 5.46 0.41
CA LEU A 495 16.39 4.29 -0.45
C LEU A 495 15.03 3.75 -0.91
N GLU A 496 14.97 3.41 -2.19
CA GLU A 496 13.77 2.93 -2.87
C GLU A 496 13.99 1.59 -3.56
N ASN A 497 12.88 0.92 -3.90
CA ASN A 497 12.82 -0.47 -4.37
C ASN A 497 13.32 -1.50 -3.34
N ILE A 498 13.26 -1.15 -2.05
CA ILE A 498 13.67 -2.02 -0.96
C ILE A 498 12.47 -2.49 -0.15
N GLU A 499 12.53 -3.69 0.39
CA GLU A 499 11.53 -4.26 1.29
C GLU A 499 12.19 -4.71 2.58
N ARG A 500 11.38 -4.89 3.64
CA ARG A 500 11.87 -5.38 4.94
C ARG A 500 12.58 -6.72 4.78
N ILE A 501 13.79 -6.80 5.30
CA ILE A 501 14.57 -8.04 5.31
C ILE A 501 14.31 -8.76 6.63
N LEU A 502 13.84 -10.01 6.54
CA LEU A 502 13.54 -10.85 7.70
C LEU A 502 14.65 -11.89 7.90
N VAL A 503 15.15 -12.00 9.13
CA VAL A 503 16.23 -12.92 9.52
C VAL A 503 15.89 -13.68 10.80
N GLU A 504 16.57 -14.81 11.02
CA GLU A 504 16.45 -15.56 12.27
C GLU A 504 17.17 -14.82 13.43
N PRO A 505 16.71 -15.01 14.68
CA PRO A 505 17.26 -14.36 15.87
C PRO A 505 18.57 -14.96 16.41
#